data_AF-A0A3C1M534-F1
#
_entry.id   AF-A0A3C1M534-F1
#
_cell.length_a   1.000
_cell.length_b   1.000
_cell.length_c   1.000
_cell.angle_alpha   90.00
_cell.angle_beta   90.00
_cell.angle_gamma   90.00
#
_symmetry.space_group_name_H-M   'P 1'
#
loop_
_entity.id
_entity.type
_entity.pdbx_description
1 polymer ?
#
loop_
_entity_poly.entity_id
_entity_poly.type
_entity_poly.pdbx_seq_one_letter_code
_entity_poly.pdbx_strand_id
1 'polypeptide(L)'
;YYDYLTGWELLDYMAALFGVPPELRRKRLADLIDLVGLPQAAARKKQLRQYSKGMVQRIGLAQALVNDPELIFLDEPMSGLD
;
A
#
# COMPACT_ATOMS: atom_id res chain seq x y z
N TYR A 1 0.34 7.29 9.75
CA TYR A 1 0.12 5.84 9.60
C TYR A 1 -0.05 5.21 10.97
N TYR A 2 -0.93 4.22 11.11
CA TYR A 2 -0.88 3.30 12.24
C TYR A 2 0.37 2.43 12.07
N ASP A 3 1.50 2.89 12.60
CA ASP A 3 2.84 2.34 12.31
C ASP A 3 3.07 0.91 12.84
N TYR A 4 2.20 0.47 13.75
CA TYR A 4 2.12 -0.89 14.27
C TYR A 4 1.42 -1.88 13.33
N LEU A 5 0.72 -1.41 12.28
CA LEU A 5 0.15 -2.27 11.26
C LEU A 5 1.22 -2.70 10.26
N THR A 6 1.03 -3.86 9.66
CA THR A 6 1.73 -4.26 8.45
C THR A 6 1.22 -3.49 7.23
N GLY A 7 2.00 -3.46 6.15
CA GLY A 7 1.56 -2.85 4.89
C GLY A 7 0.28 -3.51 4.35
N TRP A 8 0.14 -4.83 4.52
CA TRP A 8 -1.06 -5.56 4.13
C TRP A 8 -2.29 -5.14 4.94
N GLU A 9 -2.18 -5.06 6.27
CA GLU A 9 -3.29 -4.67 7.14
C GLU A 9 -3.73 -3.23 6.88
N LEU A 10 -2.78 -2.31 6.65
CA LEU A 10 -3.10 -0.95 6.25
C LEU A 10 -3.90 -0.92 4.94
N LEU A 11 -3.42 -1.61 3.90
CA LEU A 11 -4.10 -1.61 2.61
C LEU A 11 -5.47 -2.30 2.68
N ASP A 12 -5.64 -3.35 3.48
CA ASP A 12 -6.93 -4.04 3.63
C ASP A 12 -7.93 -3.14 4.38
N TYR A 13 -7.46 -2.43 5.40
CA TYR A 13 -8.23 -1.42 6.11
C TYR A 13 -8.69 -0.30 5.16
N MET A 14 -7.77 0.25 4.35
CA MET A 14 -8.10 1.31 3.40
C MET A 14 -9.06 0.81 2.30
N ALA A 15 -8.84 -0.39 1.77
CA ALA A 15 -9.73 -1.01 0.80
C ALA A 15 -11.14 -1.22 1.37
N ALA A 16 -11.25 -1.65 2.64
CA ALA A 16 -12.53 -1.77 3.31
C ALA A 16 -13.22 -0.41 3.50
N LEU A 17 -12.48 0.64 3.87
CA LEU A 17 -13.01 2.00 3.97
C LEU A 17 -13.54 2.54 2.64
N PHE A 18 -12.89 2.21 1.53
CA PHE A 18 -13.34 2.57 0.18
C PHE A 18 -14.42 1.63 -0.39
N GLY A 19 -14.92 0.67 0.39
CA GLY A 19 -16.01 -0.21 -0.03
C GLY A 19 -15.60 -1.32 -1.01
N VAL A 20 -14.30 -1.64 -1.10
CA VAL A 20 -13.84 -2.76 -1.94
C VAL A 20 -14.37 -4.09 -1.35
N PRO A 21 -15.10 -4.90 -2.13
CA PRO A 21 -15.68 -6.16 -1.66
C PRO A 21 -14.62 -7.12 -1.10
N PRO A 22 -14.86 -7.79 0.05
CA PRO A 22 -13.88 -8.67 0.70
C PRO A 22 -13.27 -9.74 -0.23
N GLU A 23 -14.07 -10.30 -1.12
CA GLU A 23 -13.68 -11.31 -2.10
C GLU A 23 -12.68 -10.79 -3.15
N LEU A 24 -12.66 -9.47 -3.40
CA LEU A 24 -11.75 -8.84 -4.34
C LEU A 24 -10.48 -8.30 -3.67
N ARG A 25 -10.55 -7.93 -2.38
CA ARG A 25 -9.46 -7.26 -1.65
C ARG A 25 -8.16 -8.04 -1.71
N ARG A 26 -8.18 -9.35 -1.45
CA ARG A 26 -6.96 -10.17 -1.39
C ARG A 26 -6.16 -10.14 -2.69
N LYS A 27 -6.83 -10.31 -3.84
CA LYS A 27 -6.17 -10.28 -5.15
C LYS A 27 -5.65 -8.88 -5.44
N ARG A 28 -6.52 -7.88 -5.26
CA ARG A 28 -6.21 -6.47 -5.51
C ARG A 28 -5.00 -5.98 -4.69
N LEU A 29 -4.94 -6.30 -3.41
CA LEU A 29 -3.80 -5.97 -2.55
C LEU A 29 -2.51 -6.61 -3.04
N ALA A 30 -2.55 -7.89 -3.43
CA ALA A 30 -1.37 -8.57 -3.95
C ALA A 30 -0.87 -7.87 -5.22
N ASP A 31 -1.76 -7.59 -6.17
CA ASP A 31 -1.44 -6.92 -7.44
C ASP A 31 -0.86 -5.50 -7.19
N LEU A 32 -1.43 -4.73 -6.25
CA LEU A 32 -0.93 -3.40 -5.89
C LEU A 32 0.45 -3.43 -5.23
N ILE A 33 0.68 -4.38 -4.33
CA ILE A 33 1.97 -4.56 -3.66
C ILE A 33 3.07 -4.88 -4.70
N ASP A 34 2.76 -5.76 -5.66
CA ASP A 34 3.68 -6.10 -6.74
C ASP A 34 3.89 -4.89 -7.69
N LEU A 35 2.83 -4.15 -8.01
CA LEU A 35 2.88 -2.95 -8.86
C LEU A 35 3.82 -1.87 -8.31
N VAL A 36 3.78 -1.62 -6.99
CA VAL A 36 4.69 -0.66 -6.34
C VAL A 36 6.07 -1.26 -6.03
N GLY A 37 6.32 -2.51 -6.43
CA GLY A 37 7.59 -3.21 -6.24
C GLY A 37 7.94 -3.46 -4.77
N LEU A 38 6.96 -3.59 -3.88
CA LEU A 38 7.21 -3.94 -2.49
C LEU A 38 7.22 -5.47 -2.32
N PRO A 39 8.21 -6.08 -1.65
CA PRO A 39 8.19 -7.52 -1.45
C PRO A 39 6.96 -7.98 -0.66
N GLN A 40 6.19 -8.93 -1.20
CA GLN A 40 5.00 -9.51 -0.55
C GLN A 40 5.26 -9.96 0.90
N ALA A 41 6.43 -10.55 1.15
CA ALA A 41 6.83 -10.98 2.49
C ALA A 41 6.98 -9.79 3.45
N ALA A 42 7.52 -8.65 2.99
CA ALA A 42 7.64 -7.45 3.79
C ALA A 42 6.26 -6.82 4.04
N ALA A 43 5.41 -6.75 3.01
CA ALA A 43 4.04 -6.26 3.11
C ALA A 43 3.23 -7.00 4.18
N ARG A 44 3.38 -8.33 4.28
CA ARG A 44 2.61 -9.19 5.19
C ARG A 44 3.21 -9.37 6.58
N LYS A 45 4.53 -9.28 6.73
CA LYS A 45 5.22 -9.68 7.99
C LYS A 45 5.85 -8.52 8.75
N LYS A 46 6.16 -7.41 8.07
CA LYS A 46 6.82 -6.26 8.71
C LYS A 46 5.78 -5.18 9.00
N GLN A 47 5.86 -4.62 10.20
CA GLN A 47 5.10 -3.43 10.57
C GLN A 47 5.69 -2.20 9.89
N LEU A 48 4.87 -1.19 9.63
CA LEU A 48 5.28 0.04 8.93
C LEU A 48 6.41 0.78 9.65
N ARG A 49 6.50 0.71 10.99
CA ARG A 49 7.63 1.26 11.75
C ARG A 49 8.99 0.64 11.40
N GLN A 50 9.00 -0.53 10.75
CA GLN A 50 10.21 -1.23 10.29
C GLN A 50 10.53 -0.97 8.82
N TYR A 51 9.77 -0.11 8.14
CA TYR A 51 9.93 0.17 6.72
C TYR A 51 11.03 1.22 6.52
N SER A 52 11.80 1.07 5.45
CA SER A 52 12.61 2.19 4.97
C SER A 52 11.71 3.31 4.45
N LYS A 53 12.27 4.51 4.29
CA LYS A 53 11.54 5.65 3.69
C LYS A 53 10.93 5.27 2.33
N GLY A 54 11.69 4.62 1.45
CA GLY A 54 11.19 4.16 0.15
C GLY A 54 10.09 3.10 0.26
N MET A 55 10.14 2.21 1.25
CA MET A 55 9.05 1.24 1.48
C MET A 55 7.76 1.94 1.96
N VAL A 56 7.87 2.96 2.83
CA VAL A 56 6.71 3.76 3.25
C VAL A 56 6.10 4.50 2.05
N GLN A 57 6.93 5.04 1.17
CA GLN A 57 6.47 5.69 -0.07
C GLN A 57 5.73 4.73 -1.00
N ARG A 58 6.30 3.53 -1.23
CA ARG A 58 5.64 2.48 -2.03
C ARG A 58 4.29 2.08 -1.45
N ILE A 59 4.16 1.95 -0.13
CA ILE A 59 2.86 1.72 0.52
C ILE A 59 1.90 2.89 0.33
N GLY A 60 2.37 4.14 0.48
CA GLY A 60 1.55 5.33 0.25
C GLY A 60 1.00 5.38 -1.19
N LEU A 61 1.81 4.98 -2.17
CA LEU A 61 1.37 4.87 -3.56
C LEU A 61 0.34 3.75 -3.75
N ALA A 62 0.55 2.57 -3.17
CA ALA A 62 -0.42 1.47 -3.21
C ALA A 62 -1.75 1.86 -2.55
N GLN A 63 -1.69 2.63 -1.45
CA GLN A 63 -2.85 3.17 -0.78
C GLN A 63 -3.63 4.14 -1.68
N ALA A 64 -2.94 5.02 -2.41
CA ALA A 64 -3.59 5.95 -3.34
C ALA A 64 -4.31 5.21 -4.49
N LEU A 65 -3.77 4.06 -4.92
CA LEU A 65 -4.31 3.23 -5.99
C LEU A 65 -5.41 2.24 -5.53
N VAL A 66 -5.64 2.12 -4.22
CA VAL A 66 -6.44 1.03 -3.66
C VAL A 66 -7.91 1.03 -4.12
N ASN A 67 -8.46 2.18 -4.51
CA ASN A 67 -9.86 2.32 -4.92
C ASN A 67 -10.08 2.42 -6.44
N ASP A 68 -9.04 2.25 -7.26
CA ASP A 68 -9.08 2.42 -8.73
C ASP A 68 -9.41 3.85 -9.18
N PRO A 69 -8.67 4.86 -8.72
CA PRO A 69 -9.01 6.23 -9.07
C PRO A 69 -8.67 6.50 -10.55
N GLU A 70 -9.53 7.28 -11.22
CA GLU A 70 -9.25 7.78 -12.58
C GLU A 70 -8.11 8.82 -12.59
N LEU A 71 -7.85 9.48 -11.46
CA LEU A 71 -6.84 10.53 -11.31
C LEU A 71 -6.20 10.50 -9.93
N ILE A 72 -4.88 10.61 -9.89
CA ILE A 72 -4.09 10.74 -8.66
C ILE A 72 -3.24 12.00 -8.74
N PHE A 73 -3.26 12.81 -7.69
CA PHE A 73 -2.31 13.89 -7.49
C PHE A 73 -1.18 13.40 -6.60
N LEU A 74 0.05 13.54 -7.10
CA LEU A 74 1.26 13.17 -6.38
C LEU A 74 2.14 14.40 -6.27
N ASP A 75 2.55 14.74 -5.06
CA ASP A 75 3.54 15.78 -4.81
C ASP A 75 4.89 15.12 -4.50
N GLU A 76 5.89 15.38 -5.35
CA GLU A 76 7.23 14.79 -5.31
C GLU A 76 7.31 13.26 -5.02
N PRO A 77 6.57 12.40 -5.75
CA PRO A 77 6.50 10.96 -5.43
C PRO A 77 7.82 10.21 -5.61
N MET A 78 8.78 10.80 -6.31
CA MET A 78 10.10 10.21 -6.60
C MET A 78 11.15 10.55 -5.53
N SER A 79 10.85 11.43 -4.57
CA SER A 79 11.81 11.92 -3.58
C SER A 79 12.16 10.86 -2.52
N GLY A 80 13.08 9.94 -2.82
CA GLY A 80 13.49 8.83 -1.95
C GLY A 80 13.22 7.43 -2.51
N LEU A 81 12.96 7.33 -3.81
CA LEU A 81 12.99 6.09 -4.58
C LEU A 81 14.35 5.95 -5.26
N ASP A 82 15.25 5.21 -4.61
CA ASP A 82 16.57 4.80 -5.11
C ASP A 82 16.49 3.41 -5.78
#